data_AF-A0A9E0IUM9-F1
#
_entry.id   AF-A0A9E0IUM9-F1
#
_cell.length_a   1.000
_cell.length_b   1.000
_cell.length_c   1.000
_cell.angle_alpha   90.00
_cell.angle_beta   90.00
_cell.angle_gamma   90.00
#
_symmetry.space_group_name_H-M   'P 1'
#
loop_
_entity.id
_entity.type
_entity.pdbx_description
1 polymer ?
#
loop_
_entity_poly.entity_id
_entity_poly.type
_entity_poly.pdbx_seq_one_letter_code
_entity_poly.pdbx_strand_id
1 'polypeptide(L)'
;MVDRERSQLRTYVDGAPQASRPLTVAAISPASPLSLGADLDANYPFAGLIDEARLYRHALDDDWIAAEHRNLTRPSQVVLLGLPEPAR
;
A
#
# COMPACT_ATOMS: atom_id res chain seq x y z
N MET A 1 -3.37 3.30 -3.70
CA MET A 1 -4.49 2.56 -3.10
C MET A 1 -5.75 2.74 -3.93
N VAL A 2 -6.40 1.63 -4.29
CA VAL A 2 -7.70 1.61 -4.97
C VAL A 2 -8.80 1.63 -3.91
N ASP A 3 -9.56 2.72 -3.85
CA ASP A 3 -10.70 2.89 -2.95
C ASP A 3 -12.01 2.85 -3.76
N ARG A 4 -12.71 1.72 -3.68
CA ARG A 4 -13.95 1.50 -4.44
C ARG A 4 -15.16 2.17 -3.81
N GLU A 5 -15.16 2.40 -2.50
CA GLU A 5 -16.27 3.07 -1.82
C GLU A 5 -16.30 4.55 -2.20
N ARG A 6 -15.13 5.16 -2.32
CA ARG A 6 -14.99 6.56 -2.78
C ARG A 6 -14.85 6.69 -4.30
N SER A 7 -14.71 5.58 -5.03
CA SER A 7 -14.40 5.56 -6.47
C SER A 7 -13.14 6.40 -6.81
N GLN A 8 -12.07 6.22 -6.04
CA GLN A 8 -10.82 6.96 -6.17
C GLN A 8 -9.58 6.04 -6.20
N LEU A 9 -8.56 6.44 -6.95
CA LEU A 9 -7.18 6.01 -6.77
C LEU A 9 -6.46 7.08 -5.92
N ARG A 10 -5.95 6.68 -4.76
CA ARG A 10 -5.25 7.54 -3.80
C ARG A 10 -3.78 7.16 -3.66
N THR A 11 -2.87 8.12 -3.56
CA THR A 11 -1.44 7.87 -3.30
C THR A 11 -0.99 8.56 -2.02
N TYR A 12 0.01 7.99 -1.37
CA TYR A 12 0.54 8.46 -0.09
C TYR A 12 2.06 8.44 -0.14
N VAL A 13 2.69 9.42 0.50
CA VAL A 13 4.15 9.51 0.68
C VAL A 13 4.39 9.88 2.13
N ASP A 14 5.33 9.20 2.79
CA ASP A 14 5.67 9.41 4.21
C ASP A 14 4.46 9.37 5.16
N GLY A 15 3.49 8.49 4.86
CA GLY A 15 2.26 8.31 5.62
C GLY A 15 1.18 9.38 5.40
N ALA A 16 1.39 10.35 4.51
CA ALA A 16 0.45 11.44 4.22
C ALA A 16 -0.17 11.33 2.80
N PRO A 17 -1.43 11.74 2.60
CA PRO A 17 -2.06 11.73 1.28
C PRO A 17 -1.37 12.72 0.33
N GLN A 18 -1.06 12.27 -0.88
CA GLN A 18 -0.36 13.06 -1.89
C GLN A 18 -1.27 13.41 -3.07
N ALA A 19 -2.06 12.46 -3.55
CA ALA A 19 -2.97 12.70 -4.66
C ALA A 19 -4.20 11.78 -4.61
N SER A 20 -5.29 12.27 -5.20
CA SER A 20 -6.51 11.50 -5.46
C SER A 20 -6.98 11.74 -6.89
N ARG A 21 -7.37 10.68 -7.59
CA ARG A 21 -7.96 10.74 -8.94
C ARG A 21 -9.17 9.81 -9.03
N PRO A 22 -10.19 10.14 -9.84
CA PRO A 22 -11.29 9.22 -10.10
C PRO A 22 -10.80 7.86 -10.58
N LEU A 23 -11.34 6.80 -10.00
CA LEU A 23 -11.04 5.43 -10.42
C LEU A 23 -11.80 5.13 -11.72
N THR A 24 -11.07 4.93 -12.82
CA THR A 24 -11.64 4.58 -14.13
C THR A 24 -11.52 3.09 -14.46
N VAL A 25 -10.78 2.33 -13.65
CA VAL A 25 -10.59 0.87 -13.81
C VAL A 25 -11.62 0.10 -13.00
N ALA A 26 -12.33 -0.82 -13.67
CA ALA A 26 -13.33 -1.67 -13.04
C ALA A 26 -12.71 -2.76 -12.13
N ALA A 27 -11.65 -3.44 -12.60
CA ALA A 27 -11.03 -4.55 -11.91
C ALA A 27 -9.51 -4.61 -12.12
N ILE A 28 -8.79 -5.12 -11.12
CA ILE A 28 -7.39 -5.54 -11.26
C ILE A 28 -7.43 -7.00 -11.69
N SER A 29 -6.81 -7.33 -12.82
CA SER A 29 -6.79 -8.70 -13.34
C SER A 29 -5.92 -9.59 -12.45
N PRO A 30 -6.41 -10.77 -12.01
CA PRO A 30 -5.60 -11.75 -11.31
C PRO A 30 -4.76 -12.63 -12.27
N ALA A 31 -4.90 -12.44 -13.59
CA ALA A 31 -4.27 -13.30 -14.59
C ALA A 31 -2.76 -13.03 -14.77
N SER A 32 -2.27 -11.89 -14.29
CA SER A 32 -0.86 -11.50 -14.38
C SER A 32 -0.15 -11.71 -13.05
N PRO A 33 1.13 -12.13 -13.06
CA PRO A 33 1.91 -12.22 -11.83
C PRO A 33 2.08 -10.84 -11.18
N LEU A 34 2.28 -10.81 -9.86
CA LEU A 34 2.71 -9.60 -9.17
C LEU A 34 4.20 -9.39 -9.41
N SER A 35 4.56 -8.27 -10.05
CA SER A 35 5.96 -7.83 -10.19
C SER A 35 6.27 -6.72 -9.19
N LEU A 36 7.44 -6.79 -8.56
CA LEU A 36 7.99 -5.75 -7.68
C LEU A 36 9.35 -5.32 -8.24
N GLY A 37 9.59 -4.01 -8.27
CA GLY A 37 10.88 -3.45 -8.72
C GLY A 37 11.04 -3.29 -10.24
N ALA A 38 10.05 -3.66 -11.04
CA ALA A 38 9.94 -3.33 -12.47
C ALA A 38 8.47 -3.51 -12.92
N ASP A 39 8.15 -3.17 -14.17
CA ASP A 39 6.87 -3.60 -14.77
C ASP A 39 6.87 -5.12 -15.11
N LEU A 40 5.79 -5.61 -15.70
CA LEU A 40 5.63 -7.04 -16.03
C LEU A 40 6.60 -7.53 -17.11
N ASP A 41 7.03 -6.63 -17.99
CA ASP A 41 7.94 -6.90 -19.11
C ASP A 41 9.41 -6.57 -18.72
N ALA A 42 9.66 -6.34 -17.43
CA ALA A 42 10.94 -5.92 -16.85
C ALA A 42 11.46 -4.56 -17.39
N ASN A 43 10.59 -3.73 -17.95
CA ASN A 43 10.95 -2.34 -18.25
C ASN A 43 10.91 -1.49 -16.98
N TYR A 44 11.61 -0.36 -17.04
CA TYR A 44 11.67 0.64 -15.95
C TYR A 44 12.09 0.04 -14.60
N PRO A 45 13.28 -0.59 -14.51
CA PRO A 45 13.74 -1.18 -13.26
C PRO A 45 13.91 -0.10 -12.19
N PHE A 46 13.48 -0.42 -10.97
CA PHE A 46 13.68 0.41 -9.80
C PHE A 46 15.15 0.35 -9.38
N ALA A 47 15.83 1.50 -9.43
CA ALA A 47 17.24 1.63 -9.04
C ALA A 47 17.38 1.92 -7.54
N GLY A 48 17.05 0.92 -6.71
CA GLY A 48 17.12 1.04 -5.25
C GLY A 48 16.80 -0.27 -4.54
N LEU A 49 16.67 -0.20 -3.21
CA LEU A 49 16.25 -1.32 -2.36
C LEU A 49 14.78 -1.15 -1.97
N ILE A 50 14.05 -2.26 -1.96
CA ILE A 50 12.70 -2.35 -1.41
C ILE A 50 12.81 -3.22 -0.16
N ASP A 51 12.74 -2.59 1.01
CA ASP A 51 12.91 -3.31 2.28
C ASP A 51 11.62 -4.06 2.66
N GLU A 52 10.46 -3.40 2.54
CA GLU A 52 9.16 -3.92 2.97
C GLU A 52 8.07 -3.66 1.93
N ALA A 53 7.26 -4.68 1.63
CA ALA A 53 6.12 -4.57 0.71
C ALA A 53 4.91 -5.32 1.28
N ARG A 54 3.73 -4.67 1.27
CA ARG A 54 2.48 -5.26 1.77
C ARG A 54 1.34 -5.04 0.78
N LEU A 55 0.49 -6.05 0.62
CA LEU A 55 -0.70 -6.02 -0.24
C LEU A 55 -1.95 -6.30 0.58
N TYR A 56 -2.92 -5.39 0.53
CA TYR A 56 -4.20 -5.51 1.23
C TYR A 56 -5.33 -5.71 0.24
N ARG A 57 -6.29 -6.57 0.62
CA ARG A 57 -7.50 -6.87 -0.16
C ARG A 57 -8.61 -5.82 -0.04
N HIS A 58 -8.40 -4.80 0.77
CA HIS A 58 -9.35 -3.72 1.06
C HIS A 58 -8.61 -2.38 1.05
N ALA A 59 -9.37 -1.29 0.88
CA ALA A 59 -8.82 0.04 1.04
C ALA A 59 -8.57 0.30 2.53
N LEU A 60 -7.39 0.79 2.84
CA LEU A 60 -6.98 1.21 4.18
C LEU A 60 -7.47 2.63 4.46
N ASP A 61 -7.62 2.95 5.75
CA ASP A 61 -7.88 4.30 6.21
C ASP A 61 -6.60 5.13 6.26
N ASP A 62 -6.75 6.45 6.12
CA ASP A 62 -5.63 7.38 6.11
C ASP A 62 -4.86 7.34 7.45
N ASP A 63 -5.59 7.23 8.56
CA ASP A 63 -4.99 7.10 9.90
C ASP A 63 -4.18 5.82 10.07
N TRP A 64 -4.64 4.72 9.45
CA TRP A 64 -3.92 3.44 9.47
C TRP A 64 -2.58 3.59 8.72
N ILE A 65 -2.59 4.20 7.54
CA ILE A 65 -1.38 4.43 6.73
C ILE A 65 -0.39 5.33 7.49
N ALA A 66 -0.87 6.39 8.13
CA ALA A 66 -0.03 7.28 8.93
C ALA A 66 0.57 6.57 10.16
N ALA A 67 -0.21 5.71 10.82
CA ALA A 67 0.29 4.90 11.93
C ALA A 67 1.35 3.90 11.48
N GLU A 68 1.13 3.21 10.36
CA GLU A 68 2.07 2.24 9.84
C GLU A 68 3.40 2.87 9.43
N HIS A 69 3.37 4.03 8.79
CA HIS A 69 4.59 4.77 8.47
C HIS A 69 5.42 5.11 9.72
N ARG A 70 4.75 5.49 10.83
CA ARG A 70 5.44 5.71 12.12
C ARG A 70 6.05 4.44 12.69
N ASN A 71 5.39 3.30 12.54
CA ASN A 71 5.91 2.01 13.01
C ASN A 71 7.19 1.62 12.25
N LEU A 72 7.19 1.78 10.93
CA LEU A 72 8.33 1.45 10.06
C LEU A 72 9.53 2.38 10.27
N THR A 73 9.28 3.67 10.55
CA THR A 73 10.34 4.67 10.74
C THR A 73 10.89 4.72 12.18
N ARG A 74 10.28 3.99 13.13
CA ARG A 74 10.68 3.95 14.54
C ARG A 74 10.76 2.54 15.11
N PRO A 75 11.65 1.68 14.58
CA PRO A 75 11.71 0.26 14.97
C PRO A 75 12.04 0.04 16.46
N SER A 76 12.64 1.01 17.15
CA SER A 76 12.96 0.94 18.59
C SER A 76 11.81 1.32 19.53
N GLN A 77 10.64 1.73 19.01
CA GLN A 77 9.44 2.03 19.79
C GLN A 77 8.27 1.09 19.47
N VAL A 78 8.51 -0.05 18.81
CA VAL A 78 7.49 -1.09 18.62
C VAL A 78 7.19 -1.70 19.99
N VAL A 79 6.26 -1.07 20.71
CA VAL A 79 5.58 -1.69 21.84
C VAL A 79 4.79 -2.85 21.25
N LEU A 80 5.02 -4.03 21.79
CA LEU A 80 4.29 -5.27 21.53
C LEU A 80 2.80 -5.10 21.89
N LEU A 81 2.05 -4.35 21.07
CA LEU A 81 0.61 -4.16 21.15
C LEU A 81 -0.02 -4.43 19.77
N GLY A 82 0.40 -5.53 19.14
CA GLY A 82 -0.46 -6.18 18.16
C GLY A 82 -1.53 -6.96 18.93
N LEU A 83 -2.69 -6.35 19.16
CA LEU A 83 -3.89 -7.17 19.33
C LEU A 83 -4.03 -8.04 18.07
N PRO A 84 -4.42 -9.32 18.21
CA PRO A 84 -4.47 -10.23 17.07
C PRO A 84 -5.30 -9.62 15.94
N GLU A 85 -4.76 -9.69 14.71
CA GLU A 85 -5.52 -9.46 13.48
C GLU A 85 -6.89 -10.15 13.62
N PRO A 86 -8.02 -9.41 13.52
CA PRO A 86 -9.32 -10.03 13.65
C PRO A 86 -9.46 -11.12 12.57
N ALA A 87 -9.70 -12.35 13.02
CA ALA A 87 -9.92 -13.48 12.15
C ALA A 87 -11.05 -13.14 11.17
N ARG A 88 -10.78 -13.33 9.86
CA ARG A 88 -11.75 -13.13 8.79
C ARG A 88 -12.47 -14.43 8.45
#